data_AF-A0A090WXN8-F1
#
_entry.id   AF-A0A090WXN8-F1
#
_cell.length_a   1.000
_cell.length_b   1.000
_cell.length_c   1.000
_cell.angle_alpha   90.00
_cell.angle_beta   90.00
_cell.angle_gamma   90.00
#
_symmetry.space_group_name_H-M   'P 1'
#
loop_
_entity.id
_entity.type
_entity.pdbx_description
1 polymer ?
#
loop_
_entity_poly.entity_id
_entity_poly.type
_entity_poly.pdbx_seq_one_letter_code
_entity_poly.pdbx_strand_id
1 'polypeptide(L)'
;MKQLITLAFITGIFTFYNTLNAQELANNYKKRHAIFDYTEKQLNNVDTIPGFENKAEKLMITGTIFESDGVTPAKNVVLYICQADEDGDYHSKKINGKRSVKHQGWIKTDANGSYTFYTFVPGTHWVLRT
;
A
#
# COMPACT_ATOMS: atom_id res chain seq x y z
N MET A 1 1.17 17.71 54.43
CA MET A 1 2.23 17.31 53.47
C MET A 1 2.13 15.85 53.03
N LYS A 2 1.93 14.87 53.92
CA LYS A 2 1.84 13.43 53.55
C LYS A 2 0.75 13.13 52.51
N GLN A 3 -0.43 13.74 52.61
CA GLN A 3 -1.55 13.48 51.68
C GLN A 3 -1.35 14.06 50.27
N LEU A 4 -0.58 15.15 50.14
CA LEU A 4 -0.20 15.72 48.84
C LEU A 4 0.76 14.81 48.09
N ILE A 5 1.68 14.15 48.81
CA ILE A 5 2.62 13.18 48.24
C ILE A 5 1.87 11.94 47.77
N THR A 6 0.93 11.41 48.57
CA THR A 6 0.10 10.26 48.17
C THR A 6 -0.74 10.55 46.93
N LEU A 7 -1.31 11.75 46.82
CA LEU A 7 -2.10 12.15 45.65
C LEU A 7 -1.23 12.25 44.38
N ALA A 8 0.00 12.75 44.50
CA ALA A 8 0.95 12.82 43.38
C ALA A 8 1.39 11.42 42.87
N PHE A 9 1.50 10.44 43.77
CA PHE A 9 1.80 9.05 43.36
C PHE A 9 0.62 8.41 42.61
N ILE A 10 -0.62 8.65 43.03
CA ILE A 10 -1.81 8.07 42.39
C ILE A 10 -2.01 8.67 40.99
N THR A 11 -1.83 9.98 40.82
CA THR A 11 -1.93 10.62 39.50
C THR A 11 -0.82 10.19 38.56
N GLY A 12 0.42 10.04 39.07
CA GLY A 12 1.54 9.49 38.30
C GLY A 12 1.23 8.10 37.74
N ILE A 13 0.72 7.19 38.57
CA ILE A 13 0.37 5.81 38.18
C ILE A 13 -0.71 5.83 37.08
N PHE A 14 -1.75 6.67 37.19
CA PHE A 14 -2.79 6.80 36.14
C PHE A 14 -2.25 7.36 34.81
N THR A 15 -1.25 8.24 34.85
CA THR A 15 -0.64 8.77 33.62
C THR A 15 0.27 7.78 32.89
N PHE A 16 0.81 6.76 33.56
CA PHE A 16 1.64 5.73 32.93
C PHE A 16 0.84 4.65 32.18
N TYR A 17 -0.43 4.41 32.51
CA TYR A 17 -1.22 3.36 31.84
C TYR A 17 -1.81 3.78 30.49
N ASN A 18 -1.87 5.08 30.18
CA ASN A 18 -2.54 5.57 28.96
C ASN A 18 -1.63 5.64 27.71
N THR A 19 -0.33 5.36 27.81
CA THR A 19 0.62 5.49 26.69
C THR A 19 0.77 4.24 25.81
N LEU A 20 0.10 3.13 26.13
CA LEU A 20 0.32 1.85 25.43
C LEU A 20 -0.48 1.68 24.12
N ASN A 21 -1.66 2.29 23.98
CA ASN A 21 -2.52 2.08 22.78
C ASN A 21 -2.07 2.86 21.54
N ALA A 22 -1.55 4.08 21.69
CA ALA A 22 -1.12 4.90 20.56
C ALA A 22 0.14 4.33 19.86
N GLN A 23 1.03 3.71 20.64
CA GLN A 23 2.28 3.14 20.13
C GLN A 23 2.06 1.85 19.33
N GLU A 24 1.03 1.04 19.66
CA GLU A 24 0.70 -0.18 18.93
C GLU A 24 0.22 0.11 17.48
N LEU A 25 -0.58 1.16 17.28
CA LEU A 25 -1.03 1.60 15.96
C LEU A 25 0.11 2.09 15.08
N ALA A 26 1.06 2.83 15.69
CA ALA A 26 2.27 3.33 15.04
C ALA A 26 3.20 2.17 14.63
N ASN A 27 3.28 1.10 15.43
CA ASN A 27 4.17 -0.02 15.14
C ASN A 27 3.62 -0.98 14.06
N ASN A 28 2.30 -1.05 13.87
CA ASN A 28 1.65 -2.00 12.94
C ASN A 28 1.43 -1.48 11.51
N TYR A 29 1.98 -0.31 11.13
CA TYR A 29 1.74 0.29 9.81
C TYR A 29 2.09 -0.64 8.64
N LYS A 30 3.22 -1.37 8.71
CA LYS A 30 3.62 -2.33 7.68
C LYS A 30 2.58 -3.43 7.46
N LYS A 31 1.90 -3.84 8.53
CA LYS A 31 0.87 -4.89 8.48
C LYS A 31 -0.45 -4.37 7.88
N ARG A 32 -0.76 -3.08 8.01
CA ARG A 32 -2.06 -2.51 7.61
C ARG A 32 -2.14 -2.09 6.14
N HIS A 33 -1.02 -1.72 5.52
CA HIS A 33 -1.02 -1.18 4.16
C HIS A 33 -0.51 -2.20 3.14
N ALA A 34 -1.17 -2.32 1.99
CA ALA A 34 -0.79 -3.25 0.93
C ALA A 34 0.55 -2.90 0.26
N ILE A 35 0.99 -1.63 0.35
CA ILE A 35 2.27 -1.16 -0.20
C ILE A 35 3.50 -1.93 0.35
N PHE A 36 3.37 -2.61 1.50
CA PHE A 36 4.44 -3.39 2.12
C PHE A 36 4.28 -4.91 1.96
N ASP A 37 3.30 -5.39 1.18
CA ASP A 37 3.00 -6.83 1.05
C ASP A 37 3.76 -7.53 -0.09
N TYR A 38 4.63 -6.82 -0.80
CA TYR A 38 5.50 -7.44 -1.80
C TYR A 38 6.45 -8.46 -1.14
N THR A 39 6.74 -9.54 -1.86
CA THR A 39 7.54 -10.67 -1.32
C THR A 39 8.93 -10.75 -1.94
N GLU A 40 9.13 -9.99 -3.00
CA GLU A 40 10.35 -9.87 -3.76
C GLU A 40 11.46 -9.27 -2.87
N LYS A 41 12.66 -9.84 -2.95
CA LYS A 41 13.83 -9.31 -2.22
C LYS A 41 14.20 -7.90 -2.72
N GLN A 42 13.98 -7.64 -3.99
CA GLN A 42 14.26 -6.37 -4.65
C GLN A 42 13.15 -6.09 -5.67
N LEU A 43 12.57 -4.89 -5.58
CA LEU A 43 11.62 -4.39 -6.57
C LEU A 43 12.37 -3.73 -7.72
N ASN A 44 11.85 -3.92 -8.94
CA ASN A 44 12.33 -3.26 -10.15
C ASN A 44 11.43 -2.07 -10.49
N ASN A 45 11.87 -1.22 -11.42
CA ASN A 45 11.05 -0.14 -11.97
C ASN A 45 10.01 -0.63 -12.98
N VAL A 46 10.04 -1.91 -13.36
CA VAL A 46 9.10 -2.55 -14.27
C VAL A 46 8.44 -3.74 -13.58
N ASP A 47 7.11 -3.83 -13.66
CA ASP A 47 6.34 -4.97 -13.19
C ASP A 47 5.20 -5.33 -14.16
N THR A 48 4.74 -6.57 -14.10
CA THR A 48 3.65 -7.09 -14.92
C THR A 48 2.54 -7.61 -14.02
N ILE A 49 1.36 -6.97 -14.08
CA ILE A 49 0.23 -7.32 -13.23
C ILE A 49 -0.23 -8.76 -13.53
N PRO A 50 -0.47 -9.59 -12.48
CA PRO A 50 -0.92 -10.95 -12.67
C PRO A 50 -2.14 -11.04 -13.59
N GLY A 51 -2.06 -11.90 -14.59
CA GLY A 51 -3.12 -12.08 -15.59
C GLY A 51 -2.93 -11.32 -16.89
N PHE A 52 -2.01 -10.33 -16.95
CA PHE A 52 -1.71 -9.54 -18.16
C PHE A 52 -1.63 -10.36 -19.45
N GLU A 53 -0.89 -11.48 -19.44
CA GLU A 53 -0.65 -12.26 -20.65
C GLU A 53 -1.92 -12.86 -21.27
N ASN A 54 -2.94 -13.10 -20.44
CA ASN A 54 -4.18 -13.75 -20.85
C ASN A 54 -5.29 -12.75 -21.20
N LYS A 55 -5.00 -11.45 -21.21
CA LYS A 55 -5.99 -10.40 -21.48
C LYS A 55 -5.85 -9.88 -22.90
N ALA A 56 -6.99 -9.66 -23.54
CA ALA A 56 -7.05 -9.14 -24.90
C ALA A 56 -6.64 -7.66 -24.96
N GLU A 57 -7.21 -6.83 -24.08
CA GLU A 57 -6.93 -5.40 -24.04
C GLU A 57 -5.76 -5.08 -23.11
N LYS A 58 -4.54 -5.26 -23.64
CA LYS A 58 -3.29 -4.95 -22.94
C LYS A 58 -3.06 -3.44 -22.84
N LEU A 59 -2.53 -3.01 -21.70
CA LEU A 59 -2.22 -1.63 -21.35
C LEU A 59 -0.81 -1.54 -20.77
N MET A 60 -0.06 -0.50 -21.16
CA MET A 60 1.22 -0.16 -20.56
C MET A 60 1.08 1.20 -19.86
N ILE A 61 1.22 1.21 -18.54
CA ILE A 61 1.20 2.44 -17.75
C ILE A 61 2.66 2.78 -17.42
N THR A 62 3.15 3.92 -17.90
CA THR A 62 4.53 4.34 -17.68
C THR A 62 4.59 5.82 -17.33
N GLY A 63 5.60 6.22 -16.57
CA GLY A 63 5.81 7.62 -16.23
C GLY A 63 7.08 7.85 -15.44
N THR A 64 7.22 9.08 -14.95
CA THR A 64 8.29 9.53 -14.07
C THR A 64 7.69 10.16 -12.82
N ILE A 65 8.17 9.73 -11.65
CA ILE A 65 7.85 10.39 -10.37
C ILE A 65 8.93 11.43 -10.11
N PHE A 66 8.51 12.65 -9.75
CA PHE A 66 9.39 13.74 -9.36
C PHE A 66 9.30 13.97 -7.84
N GLU A 67 10.36 14.54 -7.27
CA GLU A 67 10.38 15.06 -5.91
C GLU A 67 9.40 16.23 -5.77
N SER A 68 9.25 16.76 -4.55
CA SER A 68 8.30 17.86 -4.27
C SER A 68 8.60 19.16 -5.01
N ASP A 69 9.79 19.32 -5.57
CA ASP A 69 10.17 20.44 -6.44
C ASP A 69 9.55 20.36 -7.85
N GLY A 70 8.97 19.22 -8.22
CA GLY A 70 8.37 18.98 -9.54
C GLY A 70 9.37 18.88 -10.69
N VAL A 71 10.68 18.87 -10.41
CA VAL A 71 11.75 18.92 -11.41
C VAL A 71 12.75 17.78 -11.24
N THR A 72 13.12 17.43 -10.01
CA THR A 72 14.11 16.39 -9.73
C THR A 72 13.45 15.01 -9.78
N PRO A 73 13.92 14.05 -10.59
CA PRO A 73 13.35 12.70 -10.59
C PRO A 73 13.56 11.97 -9.26
N ALA A 74 12.49 11.37 -8.74
CA ALA A 74 12.48 10.71 -7.44
C ALA A 74 12.89 9.24 -7.57
N LYS A 75 14.13 8.95 -7.19
CA LYS A 75 14.67 7.58 -7.15
C LYS A 75 14.16 6.83 -5.92
N ASN A 76 14.03 5.50 -6.03
CA ASN A 76 13.71 4.59 -4.92
C ASN A 76 12.30 4.74 -4.32
N VAL A 77 11.37 5.38 -5.03
CA VAL A 77 9.97 5.49 -4.63
C VAL A 77 9.28 4.17 -4.89
N VAL A 78 8.59 3.62 -3.89
CA VAL A 78 7.73 2.44 -4.07
C VAL A 78 6.36 2.91 -4.53
N LEU A 79 5.93 2.45 -5.70
CA LEU A 79 4.59 2.68 -6.22
C LEU A 79 3.85 1.34 -6.24
N TYR A 80 2.64 1.36 -5.65
CA TYR A 80 1.74 0.22 -5.59
C TYR A 80 0.49 0.54 -6.39
N ILE A 81 0.09 -0.39 -7.25
CA ILE A 81 -1.19 -0.30 -7.96
C ILE A 81 -2.02 -1.55 -7.68
N CYS A 82 -3.34 -1.37 -7.66
CA CYS A 82 -4.30 -2.46 -7.77
C CYS A 82 -5.44 -2.03 -8.69
N GLN A 83 -6.05 -3.00 -9.35
CA GLN A 83 -7.15 -2.75 -10.27
C GLN A 83 -8.18 -3.88 -10.24
N ALA A 84 -9.34 -3.60 -10.83
CA ALA A 84 -10.34 -4.60 -11.15
C ALA A 84 -9.90 -5.49 -12.33
N ASP A 85 -10.63 -6.58 -12.54
CA ASP A 85 -10.56 -7.34 -13.79
C ASP A 85 -11.32 -6.64 -14.94
N GLU A 86 -11.41 -7.29 -16.10
CA GLU A 86 -12.11 -6.84 -17.31
C GLU A 86 -13.64 -6.74 -17.17
N ASP A 87 -14.22 -7.31 -16.12
CA ASP A 87 -15.65 -7.22 -15.79
C ASP A 87 -15.91 -6.12 -14.72
N GLY A 88 -14.85 -5.53 -14.17
CA GLY A 88 -14.91 -4.49 -13.15
C GLY A 88 -14.88 -5.02 -11.72
N ASP A 89 -14.55 -6.30 -11.52
CA ASP A 89 -14.54 -6.96 -10.22
C ASP A 89 -13.15 -7.04 -9.57
N TYR A 90 -13.09 -6.75 -8.27
CA TYR A 90 -11.89 -6.89 -7.46
C TYR A 90 -11.82 -8.27 -6.80
N HIS A 91 -11.11 -9.20 -7.46
CA HIS A 91 -10.81 -10.51 -6.88
C HIS A 91 -9.82 -10.38 -5.74
N SER A 92 -10.22 -10.73 -4.52
CA SER A 92 -9.33 -10.71 -3.36
C SER A 92 -9.41 -11.99 -2.53
N LYS A 93 -8.27 -12.40 -2.00
CA LYS A 93 -8.12 -13.60 -1.16
C LYS A 93 -7.50 -13.24 0.19
N LYS A 94 -7.78 -14.04 1.21
CA LYS A 94 -7.19 -13.86 2.54
C LYS A 94 -5.88 -14.65 2.62
N ILE A 95 -4.75 -13.95 2.76
CA ILE A 95 -3.41 -14.52 2.94
C ILE A 95 -2.93 -14.09 4.32
N ASN A 96 -2.58 -15.03 5.20
CA ASN A 96 -2.07 -14.75 6.56
C ASN A 96 -2.94 -13.75 7.36
N GLY A 97 -4.26 -13.85 7.21
CA GLY A 97 -5.20 -12.96 7.91
C GLY A 97 -5.50 -11.63 7.19
N LYS A 98 -4.77 -11.28 6.13
CA LYS A 98 -4.90 -10.02 5.38
C LYS A 98 -5.55 -10.25 4.01
N ARG A 99 -6.40 -9.31 3.57
CA ARG A 99 -6.97 -9.34 2.20
C ARG A 99 -5.90 -8.86 1.21
N SER A 100 -5.64 -9.64 0.17
CA SER A 100 -4.75 -9.32 -0.95
C SER A 100 -5.55 -9.39 -2.25
N VAL A 101 -5.44 -8.37 -3.08
CA VAL A 101 -6.09 -8.29 -4.40
C VAL A 101 -5.27 -9.10 -5.41
N LYS A 102 -5.94 -9.76 -6.34
CA LYS A 102 -5.31 -10.59 -7.38
C LYS A 102 -4.51 -9.76 -8.38
N HIS A 103 -5.12 -8.67 -8.86
CA HIS A 103 -4.55 -7.77 -9.86
C HIS A 103 -3.92 -6.57 -9.16
N GLN A 104 -2.73 -6.79 -8.60
CA GLN A 104 -1.95 -5.77 -7.91
C GLN A 104 -0.46 -5.98 -8.20
N GLY A 105 0.33 -4.94 -8.04
CA GLY A 105 1.78 -4.97 -8.31
C GLY A 105 2.50 -3.84 -7.61
N TRP A 106 3.82 -3.98 -7.52
CA TRP A 106 4.70 -3.00 -6.88
C TRP A 106 5.94 -2.80 -7.72
N ILE A 107 6.32 -1.55 -7.89
CA ILE A 107 7.60 -1.18 -8.47
C ILE A 107 8.39 -0.34 -7.48
N LYS A 108 9.68 -0.19 -7.77
CA LYS A 108 10.53 0.82 -7.17
C LYS A 108 11.21 1.62 -8.27
N THR A 109 11.03 2.93 -8.27
CA THR A 109 11.57 3.80 -9.34
C THR A 109 13.09 3.73 -9.43
N ASP A 110 13.60 3.83 -10.66
CA ASP A 110 15.02 3.85 -10.94
C ASP A 110 15.64 5.25 -10.68
N ALA A 111 16.90 5.43 -11.09
CA ALA A 111 17.62 6.71 -10.92
C ALA A 111 17.00 7.88 -11.68
N ASN A 112 16.17 7.63 -12.69
CA ASN A 112 15.47 8.64 -13.47
C ASN A 112 14.02 8.82 -13.00
N GLY A 113 13.66 8.28 -11.84
CA GLY A 113 12.29 8.30 -11.32
C GLY A 113 11.29 7.50 -12.17
N SER A 114 11.78 6.72 -13.14
CA SER A 114 10.92 6.04 -14.12
C SER A 114 10.25 4.81 -13.53
N TYR A 115 9.05 4.52 -14.02
CA TYR A 115 8.30 3.30 -13.71
C TYR A 115 7.50 2.81 -14.91
N THR A 116 7.25 1.51 -14.97
CA THR A 116 6.37 0.86 -15.96
C THR A 116 5.58 -0.27 -15.32
N PHE A 117 4.29 -0.31 -15.59
CA PHE A 117 3.42 -1.45 -15.33
C PHE A 117 2.84 -1.97 -16.64
N TYR A 118 3.03 -3.26 -16.90
CA TYR A 118 2.25 -3.97 -17.92
C TYR A 118 0.98 -4.51 -17.26
N THR A 119 -0.17 -4.04 -17.73
CA THR A 119 -1.48 -4.41 -17.21
C THR A 119 -2.51 -4.47 -18.33
N PHE A 120 -3.79 -4.45 -18.02
CA PHE A 120 -4.88 -4.54 -18.97
C PHE A 120 -5.98 -3.55 -18.61
N VAL A 121 -6.82 -3.20 -19.58
CA VAL A 121 -7.95 -2.29 -19.39
C VAL A 121 -8.94 -2.94 -18.41
N PRO A 122 -9.20 -2.33 -17.23
CA PRO A 122 -10.20 -2.84 -16.32
C PRO A 122 -11.60 -2.56 -16.87
N GLY A 123 -12.51 -3.48 -16.58
CA GLY A 123 -13.92 -3.31 -16.86
C GLY A 123 -14.58 -2.30 -15.95
N THR A 124 -15.85 -2.09 -16.24
CA THR A 124 -16.74 -1.29 -15.41
C THR A 124 -17.83 -2.20 -14.88
N HIS A 125 -18.03 -2.23 -13.56
CA HIS A 125 -19.12 -2.98 -12.93
C HIS A 125 -20.46 -2.28 -13.17
N TRP A 126 -20.93 -2.23 -14.41
CA TRP A 126 -22.29 -1.85 -14.75
C TRP A 126 -23.12 -3.12 -14.88
N VAL A 127 -23.84 -3.48 -13.82
CA VAL A 127 -24.99 -4.36 -13.98
C VAL A 127 -25.98 -3.61 -14.86
N LEU A 128 -26.04 -3.92 -16.15
CA LEU A 128 -27.22 -3.62 -16.96
C LEU A 128 -28.37 -4.41 -16.33
N ARG A 129 -29.08 -3.78 -15.40
CA ARG A 129 -30.39 -4.26 -14.96
C ARG A 129 -31.34 -4.05 -16.13
N THR A 130 -31.36 -5.02 -17.05
CA THR A 130 -32.46 -5.21 -18.01
C THR A 130 -33.46 -6.17 -17.41
#